data_AF-A0A3P1SB62-F1
#
_entry.id   AF-A0A3P1SB62-F1
#
_cell.length_a   1.000
_cell.length_b   1.000
_cell.length_c   1.000
_cell.angle_alpha   90.00
_cell.angle_beta   90.00
_cell.angle_gamma   90.00
#
_symmetry.space_group_name_H-M   'P 1'
#
loop_
_entity.id
_entity.type
_entity.pdbx_description
1 polymer ?
#
loop_
_entity_poly.entity_id
_entity_poly.type
_entity_poly.pdbx_seq_one_letter_code
_entity_poly.pdbx_strand_id
1 'polypeptide(L)'
;MEPLVFKLVELDEELQQEKQAVIAQLKKNQRVIDFLKKYKLNSSYVEEFPYRFKTWIDSKNQCAYCAGLENCNQETNGVHLDLIYDGNLEYVYRPCPYQLEANEKLAHVKNYKRNHLPLHLQSVLFQDIDIKKEKVAYLQVFKDIVSWYKQPTSKGFYLWGNVGVGKTYLLACLSNTLAKEGNKVAFIHVPTFVLEMKNLFYDNEEFQRRITELMEVPYLFFDDIGAENATPWIRDELLLPILEYRMHNGGITMFTSNLNFEMLHDHYVLNAHGHEETLKATRFLERVRFLAKEVELIGLNRR
;
A
#
# COMPACT_ATOMS: atom_id res chain seq x y z
N MET A 1 40.22 -5.99 56.12
CA MET A 1 40.23 -5.40 54.76
C MET A 1 40.79 -6.43 53.79
N GLU A 2 40.02 -7.46 53.52
CA GLU A 2 40.05 -8.26 52.29
C GLU A 2 38.57 -8.56 52.04
N PRO A 3 37.98 -8.01 50.97
CA PRO A 3 37.44 -8.91 49.95
C PRO A 3 37.24 -8.26 48.55
N LEU A 4 38.05 -7.27 48.16
CA LEU A 4 37.93 -6.66 46.82
C LEU A 4 38.82 -7.34 45.78
N VAL A 5 40.04 -7.74 46.15
CA VAL A 5 41.00 -8.37 45.23
C VAL A 5 40.59 -9.80 44.86
N PHE A 6 40.18 -10.63 45.84
CA PHE A 6 39.73 -12.01 45.59
C PHE A 6 38.48 -12.05 44.70
N LYS A 7 37.49 -11.18 44.97
CA LYS A 7 36.29 -11.03 44.14
C LYS A 7 36.60 -10.55 42.71
N LEU A 8 37.60 -9.68 42.52
CA LEU A 8 38.01 -9.21 41.19
C LEU A 8 38.71 -10.31 40.39
N VAL A 9 39.56 -11.12 41.02
CA VAL A 9 40.23 -12.27 40.37
C VAL A 9 39.22 -13.38 40.04
N GLU A 10 38.29 -13.70 40.95
CA GLU A 10 37.20 -14.65 40.70
C GLU A 10 36.29 -14.18 39.55
N LEU A 11 35.91 -12.89 39.52
CA LEU A 11 35.13 -12.33 38.40
C LEU A 11 35.87 -12.44 37.05
N ASP A 12 37.19 -12.25 37.05
CA ASP A 12 38.01 -12.28 35.82
C ASP A 12 38.20 -13.72 35.31
N GLU A 13 38.39 -14.69 36.22
CA GLU A 13 38.44 -16.12 35.87
C GLU A 13 37.09 -16.65 35.37
N GLU A 14 35.98 -16.29 36.04
CA GLU A 14 34.62 -16.64 35.59
C GLU A 14 34.31 -16.07 34.20
N LEU A 15 34.66 -14.81 33.96
CA LEU A 15 34.44 -14.14 32.68
C LEU A 15 35.26 -14.79 31.55
N GLN A 16 36.50 -15.22 31.83
CA GLN A 16 37.33 -15.96 30.86
C GLN A 16 36.75 -17.34 30.55
N GLN A 17 36.25 -18.06 31.56
CA GLN A 17 35.58 -19.35 31.36
C GLN A 17 34.30 -19.20 30.53
N GLU A 18 33.49 -18.18 30.82
CA GLU A 18 32.28 -17.87 30.06
C GLU A 18 32.60 -17.57 28.59
N LYS A 19 33.62 -16.74 28.35
CA LYS A 19 34.10 -16.41 26.99
C LYS A 19 34.53 -17.67 26.23
N GLN A 20 35.30 -18.56 26.86
CA GLN A 20 35.74 -19.81 26.24
C GLN A 20 34.57 -20.75 25.93
N ALA A 21 33.58 -20.83 26.83
CA ALA A 21 32.37 -21.60 26.61
C ALA A 21 31.57 -21.08 25.39
N VAL A 22 31.40 -19.76 25.27
CA VAL A 22 30.76 -19.12 24.12
C VAL A 22 31.50 -19.44 22.82
N ILE A 23 32.84 -19.30 22.80
CA ILE A 23 33.67 -19.63 21.63
C ILE A 23 33.46 -21.09 21.21
N ALA A 24 33.51 -22.02 22.18
CA ALA A 24 33.36 -23.45 21.91
C ALA A 24 31.99 -23.79 21.31
N GLN A 25 30.92 -23.14 21.77
CA GLN A 25 29.58 -23.29 21.19
C GLN A 25 29.50 -22.71 19.78
N LEU A 26 30.04 -21.50 19.57
CA LEU A 26 30.01 -20.83 18.26
C LEU A 26 30.78 -21.59 17.19
N LYS A 27 31.94 -22.17 17.52
CA LYS A 27 32.72 -22.98 16.58
C LYS A 27 32.00 -24.25 16.10
N LYS A 28 31.03 -24.75 16.87
CA LYS A 28 30.19 -25.89 16.51
C LYS A 28 28.90 -25.49 15.78
N ASN A 29 28.57 -24.20 15.74
CA ASN A 29 27.36 -23.71 15.11
C ASN A 29 27.50 -23.72 13.59
N GLN A 30 26.60 -24.42 12.89
CA GLN A 30 26.66 -24.56 11.43
C GLN A 30 26.65 -23.22 10.70
N ARG A 31 25.88 -22.22 11.16
CA ARG A 31 25.83 -20.89 10.54
C ARG A 31 27.18 -20.16 10.62
N VAL A 32 27.89 -20.33 11.73
CA VAL A 32 29.24 -19.76 11.91
C VAL A 32 30.24 -20.47 10.99
N ILE A 33 30.19 -21.80 10.92
CA ILE A 33 31.04 -22.60 10.02
C ILE A 33 30.82 -22.19 8.55
N ASP A 34 29.56 -22.06 8.13
CA ASP A 34 29.20 -21.64 6.77
C ASP A 34 29.65 -20.22 6.46
N PHE A 35 29.55 -19.30 7.43
CA PHE A 35 30.03 -17.92 7.30
C PHE A 35 31.56 -17.87 7.10
N LEU A 36 32.32 -18.57 7.94
CA LEU A 36 33.78 -18.62 7.81
C LEU A 36 34.19 -19.20 6.46
N LYS A 37 33.51 -20.27 6.01
CA LYS A 37 33.75 -20.86 4.68
C LYS A 37 33.42 -19.89 3.55
N LYS A 38 32.28 -19.18 3.63
CA LYS A 38 31.85 -18.19 2.62
C LYS A 38 32.88 -17.08 2.43
N TYR A 39 33.43 -16.55 3.52
CA TYR A 39 34.41 -15.46 3.50
C TYR A 39 35.87 -15.93 3.53
N LYS A 40 36.11 -17.26 3.49
CA LYS A 40 37.45 -17.88 3.57
C LYS A 40 38.25 -17.46 4.82
N LEU A 41 37.57 -17.33 5.94
CA LEU A 41 38.14 -16.93 7.23
C LEU A 41 38.53 -18.15 8.08
N ASN A 42 39.53 -17.96 8.95
CA ASN A 42 39.93 -18.96 9.94
C ASN A 42 39.08 -18.84 11.22
N SER A 43 38.98 -19.91 12.01
CA SER A 43 38.33 -19.93 13.33
C SER A 43 38.92 -18.94 14.34
N SER A 44 40.12 -18.40 14.10
CA SER A 44 40.71 -17.32 14.91
C SER A 44 39.81 -16.09 14.99
N TYR A 45 39.03 -15.79 13.96
CA TYR A 45 38.07 -14.67 13.99
C TYR A 45 36.96 -14.85 15.03
N VAL A 46 36.58 -16.09 15.33
CA VAL A 46 35.59 -16.40 16.38
C VAL A 46 36.19 -16.20 17.77
N GLU A 47 37.50 -16.43 17.93
CA GLU A 47 38.23 -16.21 19.17
C GLU A 47 38.48 -14.72 19.43
N GLU A 48 38.76 -13.97 18.37
CA GLU A 48 39.00 -12.52 18.41
C GLU A 48 37.70 -11.74 18.65
N PHE A 49 36.58 -12.15 18.02
CA PHE A 49 35.30 -11.43 18.08
C PHE A 49 34.12 -12.31 18.54
N PRO A 50 34.21 -13.04 19.67
CA PRO A 50 33.20 -14.04 20.06
C PRO A 50 31.83 -13.44 20.29
N TYR A 51 31.77 -12.27 20.95
CA TYR A 51 30.50 -11.60 21.22
C TYR A 51 29.83 -11.09 19.94
N ARG A 52 30.60 -10.79 18.89
CA ARG A 52 30.00 -10.40 17.60
C ARG A 52 29.24 -11.54 16.94
N PHE A 53 29.87 -12.70 16.90
CA PHE A 53 29.22 -13.91 16.42
C PHE A 53 28.06 -14.33 17.33
N LYS A 54 28.20 -14.19 18.66
CA LYS A 54 27.11 -14.48 19.62
C LYS A 54 25.88 -13.63 19.35
N THR A 55 26.02 -12.30 19.30
CA THR A 55 24.89 -11.39 19.03
C THR A 55 24.21 -11.68 17.69
N TRP A 56 25.00 -11.96 16.65
CA TRP A 56 24.46 -12.35 15.35
C TRP A 56 23.66 -13.66 15.41
N ILE A 57 24.19 -14.71 16.04
CA ILE A 57 23.50 -15.99 16.18
C ILE A 57 22.25 -15.87 17.05
N ASP A 58 22.30 -15.12 18.14
CA ASP A 58 21.15 -14.89 19.01
C ASP A 58 20.02 -14.19 18.24
N SER A 59 20.32 -13.13 17.46
CA SER A 59 19.34 -12.49 16.58
C SER A 59 18.76 -13.48 15.55
N LYS A 60 19.58 -14.34 14.93
CA LYS A 60 19.07 -15.37 14.00
C LYS A 60 18.17 -16.39 14.69
N ASN A 61 18.47 -16.74 15.93
CA ASN A 61 17.69 -17.70 16.71
C ASN A 61 16.32 -17.14 17.11
N GLN A 62 16.21 -15.83 17.36
CA GLN A 62 14.90 -15.17 17.58
C GLN A 62 13.95 -15.33 16.38
N CYS A 63 14.50 -15.46 15.16
CA CYS A 63 13.72 -15.72 13.95
C CYS A 63 13.45 -17.20 13.68
N ALA A 64 14.03 -18.15 14.42
CA ALA A 64 13.94 -19.57 14.12
C ALA A 64 12.51 -20.13 14.20
N TYR A 65 11.66 -19.50 15.02
CA TYR A 65 10.25 -19.88 15.22
C TYR A 65 9.29 -18.75 14.80
N CYS A 66 9.75 -17.81 13.96
CA CYS A 66 8.91 -16.71 13.49
C CYS A 66 7.82 -17.24 12.55
N ALA A 67 6.56 -16.91 12.84
CA ALA A 67 5.39 -17.32 12.05
C ALA A 67 4.88 -16.22 11.09
N GLY A 68 5.61 -15.11 10.97
CA GLY A 68 5.25 -13.95 10.14
C GLY A 68 5.51 -12.62 10.84
N LEU A 69 5.26 -11.51 10.14
CA LEU A 69 5.54 -10.15 10.65
C LEU A 69 4.73 -9.80 11.91
N GLU A 70 3.51 -10.33 12.06
CA GLU A 70 2.69 -10.10 13.26
C GLU A 70 3.28 -10.73 14.53
N ASN A 71 4.06 -11.80 14.38
CA ASN A 71 4.72 -12.53 15.47
C ASN A 71 6.25 -12.29 15.47
N CYS A 72 6.68 -11.15 14.92
CA CYS A 72 8.10 -10.85 14.81
C CYS A 72 8.68 -10.51 16.20
N ASN A 73 9.69 -11.29 16.61
CA ASN A 73 10.38 -11.12 17.90
C ASN A 73 11.65 -10.24 17.84
N GLN A 74 11.91 -9.61 16.69
CA GLN A 74 13.03 -8.68 16.53
C GLN A 74 12.66 -7.29 17.08
N GLU A 75 13.65 -6.52 17.49
CA GLU A 75 13.47 -5.14 17.96
C GLU A 75 12.83 -4.24 16.90
N THR A 76 13.26 -4.40 15.64
CA THR A 76 12.62 -3.78 14.48
C THR A 76 11.88 -4.84 13.68
N ASN A 77 10.55 -4.70 13.56
CA ASN A 77 9.72 -5.68 12.86
C ASN A 77 10.20 -5.91 11.42
N GLY A 78 10.28 -7.18 11.00
CA GLY A 78 10.64 -7.56 9.64
C GLY A 78 12.13 -7.44 9.31
N VAL A 79 12.97 -7.05 10.27
CA VAL A 79 14.40 -6.85 10.07
C VAL A 79 15.18 -7.72 11.06
N HIS A 80 16.26 -8.35 10.61
CA HIS A 80 17.17 -9.09 11.48
C HIS A 80 18.61 -8.58 11.35
N LEU A 81 19.41 -8.78 12.39
CA LEU A 81 20.84 -8.53 12.34
C LEU A 81 21.51 -9.59 11.45
N ASP A 82 22.41 -9.16 10.58
CA ASP A 82 23.29 -10.03 9.80
C ASP A 82 24.75 -9.61 10.02
N LEU A 83 25.66 -10.52 9.79
CA LEU A 83 27.10 -10.27 9.86
C LEU A 83 27.68 -10.36 8.45
N ILE A 84 28.55 -9.42 8.09
CA ILE A 84 29.32 -9.43 6.83
C ILE A 84 30.80 -9.24 7.11
N TYR A 85 31.62 -9.59 6.13
CA TYR A 85 33.06 -9.33 6.13
C TYR A 85 33.47 -8.66 4.82
N ASP A 86 33.99 -7.44 4.91
CA ASP A 86 34.58 -6.67 3.80
C ASP A 86 35.93 -6.07 4.23
N GLY A 87 36.82 -6.95 4.72
CA GLY A 87 38.07 -6.56 5.40
C GLY A 87 37.93 -6.45 6.91
N ASN A 88 36.76 -6.02 7.40
CA ASN A 88 36.37 -6.05 8.82
C ASN A 88 35.03 -6.77 9.00
N LEU A 89 34.81 -7.33 10.21
CA LEU A 89 33.50 -7.83 10.58
C LEU A 89 32.57 -6.64 10.82
N GLU A 90 31.39 -6.64 10.20
CA GLU A 90 30.42 -5.56 10.34
C GLU A 90 29.00 -6.11 10.48
N TYR A 91 28.22 -5.45 11.33
CA TYR A 91 26.80 -5.72 11.43
C TYR A 91 26.04 -4.96 10.36
N VAL A 92 25.10 -5.66 9.73
CA VAL A 92 24.15 -5.05 8.79
C VAL A 92 22.75 -5.52 9.10
N TYR A 93 21.79 -4.62 9.00
CA TYR A 93 20.39 -4.96 9.17
C TYR A 93 19.79 -5.34 7.81
N ARG A 94 19.07 -6.47 7.76
CA ARG A 94 18.46 -6.96 6.53
C ARG A 94 17.00 -7.32 6.73
N PRO A 95 16.14 -7.07 5.73
CA PRO A 95 14.77 -7.54 5.77
C PRO A 95 14.74 -9.08 5.78
N CYS A 96 13.86 -9.65 6.60
CA CYS A 96 13.63 -11.09 6.62
C CYS A 96 12.79 -11.54 5.41
N PRO A 97 12.69 -12.85 5.12
CA PRO A 97 11.90 -13.36 4.00
C PRO A 97 10.43 -12.87 4.00
N TYR A 98 9.78 -12.79 5.17
CA TYR A 98 8.42 -12.26 5.27
C TYR A 98 8.33 -10.77 4.92
N GLN A 99 9.32 -9.98 5.31
CA GLN A 99 9.39 -8.56 4.97
C GLN A 99 9.68 -8.37 3.48
N LEU A 100 10.53 -9.21 2.89
CA LEU A 100 10.78 -9.22 1.45
C LEU A 100 9.50 -9.52 0.68
N GLU A 101 8.75 -10.56 1.06
CA GLU A 101 7.47 -10.90 0.44
C GLU A 101 6.44 -9.76 0.59
N ALA A 102 6.36 -9.13 1.76
CA ALA A 102 5.50 -7.97 1.99
C ALA A 102 5.89 -6.77 1.10
N ASN A 103 7.20 -6.51 0.97
CA ASN A 103 7.72 -5.45 0.10
C ASN A 103 7.39 -5.74 -1.37
N GLU A 104 7.53 -6.99 -1.82
CA GLU A 104 7.18 -7.43 -3.17
C GLU A 104 5.68 -7.25 -3.44
N LYS A 105 4.82 -7.62 -2.49
CA LYS A 105 3.36 -7.45 -2.59
C LYS A 105 2.94 -6.00 -2.76
N LEU A 106 3.72 -5.05 -2.25
CA LEU A 106 3.47 -3.60 -2.32
C LEU A 106 4.41 -2.85 -3.26
N ALA A 107 5.27 -3.55 -4.01
CA ALA A 107 6.27 -2.91 -4.86
C ALA A 107 5.64 -2.01 -5.94
N HIS A 108 4.41 -2.32 -6.35
CA HIS A 108 3.64 -1.53 -7.31
C HIS A 108 3.07 -0.22 -6.75
N VAL A 109 3.03 -0.05 -5.42
CA VAL A 109 2.49 1.16 -4.78
C VAL A 109 3.24 2.43 -5.25
N LYS A 110 4.53 2.31 -5.59
CA LYS A 110 5.33 3.40 -6.19
C LYS A 110 4.80 3.93 -7.53
N ASN A 111 3.92 3.18 -8.19
CA ASN A 111 3.29 3.58 -9.44
C ASN A 111 2.00 4.40 -9.22
N TYR A 112 1.54 4.51 -7.98
CA TYR A 112 0.49 5.46 -7.64
C TYR A 112 1.07 6.88 -7.51
N LYS A 113 0.47 7.83 -8.22
CA LYS A 113 0.73 9.27 -8.06
C LYS A 113 0.08 9.79 -6.77
N ARG A 114 -1.14 9.31 -6.52
CA ARG A 114 -1.88 9.45 -5.26
C ARG A 114 -2.56 8.14 -4.93
N ASN A 115 -2.51 7.75 -3.66
CA ASN A 115 -3.10 6.50 -3.19
C ASN A 115 -3.86 6.72 -1.89
N HIS A 116 -5.18 6.88 -1.97
CA HIS A 116 -6.07 6.95 -0.82
C HIS A 116 -6.65 5.58 -0.44
N LEU A 117 -6.15 4.47 -1.02
CA LEU A 117 -6.57 3.14 -0.61
C LEU A 117 -6.13 2.86 0.84
N PRO A 118 -7.03 2.35 1.70
CA PRO A 118 -6.66 1.75 2.97
C PRO A 118 -5.59 0.67 2.78
N LEU A 119 -4.69 0.51 3.76
CA LEU A 119 -3.54 -0.41 3.67
C LEU A 119 -3.94 -1.83 3.25
N HIS A 120 -5.05 -2.35 3.77
CA HIS A 120 -5.56 -3.69 3.45
C HIS A 120 -6.07 -3.86 2.01
N LEU A 121 -6.29 -2.76 1.27
CA LEU A 121 -6.67 -2.77 -0.15
C LEU A 121 -5.50 -2.47 -1.10
N GLN A 122 -4.30 -2.17 -0.60
CA GLN A 122 -3.17 -1.83 -1.48
C GLN A 122 -2.53 -3.05 -2.15
N SER A 123 -2.81 -4.26 -1.66
CA SER A 123 -2.23 -5.50 -2.19
C SER A 123 -3.24 -6.42 -2.88
N VAL A 124 -4.54 -6.11 -2.82
CA VAL A 124 -5.61 -6.97 -3.36
C VAL A 124 -5.57 -7.04 -4.89
N LEU A 125 -5.88 -8.20 -5.44
CA LEU A 125 -5.90 -8.52 -6.86
C LEU A 125 -7.18 -9.27 -7.24
N PHE A 126 -7.44 -9.37 -8.54
CA PHE A 126 -8.59 -10.14 -9.04
C PHE A 126 -8.58 -11.61 -8.60
N GLN A 127 -7.40 -12.19 -8.36
CA GLN A 127 -7.23 -13.58 -7.92
C GLN A 127 -7.69 -13.80 -6.48
N ASP A 128 -7.79 -12.73 -5.68
CA ASP A 128 -8.22 -12.79 -4.28
C ASP A 128 -9.75 -12.85 -4.14
N ILE A 129 -10.49 -12.64 -5.24
CA ILE A 129 -11.96 -12.69 -5.25
C ILE A 129 -12.44 -14.15 -5.20
N ASP A 130 -13.11 -14.52 -4.10
CA ASP A 130 -13.75 -15.83 -3.93
C ASP A 130 -15.06 -15.92 -4.74
N ILE A 131 -14.93 -16.19 -6.03
CA ILE A 131 -16.06 -16.24 -6.99
C ILE A 131 -17.18 -17.20 -6.57
N LYS A 132 -16.91 -18.20 -5.72
CA LYS A 132 -17.91 -19.19 -5.28
C LYS A 132 -18.88 -18.62 -4.27
N LYS A 133 -18.50 -17.56 -3.55
CA LYS A 133 -19.34 -16.88 -2.57
C LYS A 133 -20.14 -15.73 -3.16
N GLU A 134 -19.87 -15.35 -4.41
CA GLU A 134 -20.46 -14.17 -5.01
C GLU A 134 -21.77 -14.44 -5.75
N LYS A 135 -22.64 -13.42 -5.77
CA LYS A 135 -23.88 -13.45 -6.56
C LYS A 135 -23.57 -13.35 -8.04
N VAL A 136 -24.44 -13.91 -8.88
CA VAL A 136 -24.32 -13.86 -10.35
C VAL A 136 -24.19 -12.41 -10.87
N ALA A 137 -24.95 -11.47 -10.29
CA ALA A 137 -24.88 -10.05 -10.65
C ALA A 137 -23.48 -9.45 -10.41
N TYR A 138 -22.87 -9.71 -9.26
CA TYR A 138 -21.50 -9.28 -8.95
C TYR A 138 -20.49 -9.89 -9.93
N LEU A 139 -20.62 -11.19 -10.23
CA LEU A 139 -19.74 -11.90 -11.16
C LEU A 139 -19.85 -11.37 -12.59
N GLN A 140 -21.02 -10.86 -13.01
CA GLN A 140 -21.17 -10.23 -14.32
C GLN A 140 -20.36 -8.95 -14.41
N VAL A 141 -20.47 -8.06 -13.42
CA VAL A 141 -19.68 -6.82 -13.38
C VAL A 141 -18.19 -7.12 -13.28
N PHE A 142 -17.79 -8.11 -12.47
CA PHE A 142 -16.41 -8.57 -12.40
C PHE A 142 -15.89 -9.04 -13.77
N LYS A 143 -16.67 -9.84 -14.50
CA LYS A 143 -16.30 -10.28 -15.86
C LYS A 143 -16.18 -9.11 -16.83
N ASP A 144 -17.08 -8.14 -16.77
CA ASP A 144 -17.04 -6.96 -17.63
C ASP A 144 -15.77 -6.13 -17.36
N ILE A 145 -15.39 -5.95 -16.10
CA ILE A 145 -14.14 -5.28 -15.70
C ILE A 145 -12.91 -6.06 -16.17
N VAL A 146 -12.89 -7.39 -16.01
CA VAL A 146 -11.78 -8.22 -16.49
C VAL A 146 -11.68 -8.19 -18.01
N SER A 147 -12.81 -8.18 -18.72
CA SER A 147 -12.84 -8.06 -20.18
C SER A 147 -12.31 -6.71 -20.62
N TRP A 148 -12.73 -5.63 -19.96
CA TRP A 148 -12.21 -4.29 -20.20
C TRP A 148 -10.71 -4.20 -19.92
N TYR A 149 -10.21 -4.79 -18.84
CA TYR A 149 -8.78 -4.81 -18.53
C TYR A 149 -7.97 -5.52 -19.64
N LYS A 150 -8.50 -6.63 -20.21
CA LYS A 150 -7.85 -7.34 -21.32
C LYS A 150 -7.89 -6.57 -22.63
N GLN A 151 -8.94 -5.80 -22.87
CA GLN A 151 -9.13 -4.99 -24.08
C GLN A 151 -9.69 -3.62 -23.70
N PRO A 152 -8.82 -2.70 -23.23
CA PRO A 152 -9.27 -1.41 -22.71
C PRO A 152 -9.98 -0.58 -23.77
N THR A 153 -11.13 -0.02 -23.38
CA THR A 153 -11.82 1.02 -24.16
C THR A 153 -11.59 2.39 -23.53
N SER A 154 -11.86 3.47 -24.27
CA SER A 154 -11.73 4.84 -23.74
C SER A 154 -12.68 5.17 -22.58
N LYS A 155 -13.82 4.47 -22.47
CA LYS A 155 -14.73 4.60 -21.33
C LYS A 155 -14.36 3.67 -20.19
N GLY A 156 -14.42 4.19 -18.97
CA GLY A 156 -14.37 3.42 -17.73
C GLY A 156 -15.76 3.02 -17.20
N PHE A 157 -15.83 2.74 -15.91
CA PHE A 157 -17.00 2.26 -15.19
C PHE A 157 -17.36 3.23 -14.08
N TYR A 158 -18.66 3.50 -13.95
CA TYR A 158 -19.27 4.13 -12.80
C TYR A 158 -20.04 3.04 -12.05
N LEU A 159 -19.41 2.49 -11.01
CA LEU A 159 -19.99 1.42 -10.20
C LEU A 159 -20.83 2.05 -9.10
N TRP A 160 -22.13 1.78 -9.10
CA TRP A 160 -23.01 2.23 -8.03
C TRP A 160 -23.75 1.07 -7.36
N GLY A 161 -24.31 1.32 -6.18
CA GLY A 161 -25.08 0.33 -5.43
C GLY A 161 -24.92 0.48 -3.93
N ASN A 162 -25.49 -0.44 -3.16
CA ASN A 162 -25.49 -0.35 -1.70
C ASN A 162 -24.08 -0.35 -1.08
N VAL A 163 -23.98 0.17 0.15
CA VAL A 163 -22.75 0.12 0.95
C VAL A 163 -22.34 -1.33 1.20
N GLY A 164 -21.04 -1.61 1.17
CA GLY A 164 -20.50 -2.94 1.52
C GLY A 164 -20.61 -4.02 0.43
N VAL A 165 -21.16 -3.70 -0.75
CA VAL A 165 -21.30 -4.67 -1.85
C VAL A 165 -20.00 -4.95 -2.63
N GLY A 166 -18.92 -4.19 -2.38
CA GLY A 166 -17.58 -4.45 -2.91
C GLY A 166 -17.14 -3.58 -4.10
N LYS A 167 -17.76 -2.40 -4.31
CA LYS A 167 -17.42 -1.47 -5.41
C LYS A 167 -15.95 -1.03 -5.37
N THR A 168 -15.51 -0.47 -4.23
CA THR A 168 -14.13 -0.06 -3.98
C THR A 168 -13.16 -1.21 -4.11
N TYR A 169 -13.54 -2.41 -3.64
CA TYR A 169 -12.70 -3.61 -3.73
C TYR A 169 -12.43 -4.01 -5.17
N LEU A 170 -13.44 -4.01 -6.05
CA LEU A 170 -13.26 -4.32 -7.48
C LEU A 170 -12.32 -3.33 -8.16
N LEU A 171 -12.52 -2.03 -7.90
CA LEU A 171 -11.66 -1.00 -8.49
C LEU A 171 -10.25 -1.00 -7.88
N ALA A 172 -10.08 -1.36 -6.62
CA ALA A 172 -8.78 -1.56 -5.99
C ALA A 172 -8.03 -2.74 -6.63
N CYS A 173 -8.71 -3.85 -6.94
CA CYS A 173 -8.11 -4.96 -7.67
C CYS A 173 -7.63 -4.51 -9.05
N LEU A 174 -8.45 -3.73 -9.78
CA LEU A 174 -8.09 -3.21 -11.09
C LEU A 174 -6.90 -2.25 -11.02
N SER A 175 -6.94 -1.26 -10.11
CA SER A 175 -5.89 -0.26 -9.96
C SER A 175 -4.56 -0.89 -9.56
N ASN A 176 -4.55 -1.85 -8.63
CA ASN A 176 -3.36 -2.59 -8.24
C ASN A 176 -2.80 -3.43 -9.39
N THR A 177 -3.68 -4.08 -10.17
CA THR A 177 -3.26 -4.87 -11.33
C THR A 177 -2.58 -3.97 -12.37
N LEU A 178 -3.18 -2.84 -12.72
CA LEU A 178 -2.59 -1.86 -13.65
C LEU A 178 -1.27 -1.30 -13.13
N ALA A 179 -1.19 -0.97 -11.84
CA ALA A 179 0.03 -0.47 -11.22
C ALA A 179 1.15 -1.53 -11.19
N LYS A 180 0.82 -2.82 -11.03
CA LYS A 180 1.79 -3.93 -11.11
C LYS A 180 2.42 -4.06 -12.50
N GLU A 181 1.69 -3.69 -13.55
CA GLU A 181 2.20 -3.64 -14.93
C GLU A 181 3.04 -2.39 -15.22
N GLY A 182 3.25 -1.51 -14.22
CA GLY A 182 4.05 -0.30 -14.38
C GLY A 182 3.26 0.95 -14.76
N ASN A 183 1.95 0.83 -15.00
CA ASN A 183 1.11 1.99 -15.33
C ASN A 183 1.03 2.97 -14.17
N LYS A 184 0.99 4.27 -14.48
CA LYS A 184 0.74 5.30 -13.47
C LYS A 184 -0.74 5.41 -13.16
N VAL A 185 -1.08 5.38 -11.88
CA VAL A 185 -2.45 5.33 -11.38
C VAL A 185 -2.65 6.40 -10.30
N ALA A 186 -3.86 6.94 -10.19
CA ALA A 186 -4.28 7.69 -9.00
C ALA A 186 -5.58 7.08 -8.47
N PHE A 187 -5.63 6.80 -7.17
CA PHE A 187 -6.82 6.31 -6.49
C PHE A 187 -7.21 7.31 -5.40
N ILE A 188 -8.36 7.93 -5.56
CA ILE A 188 -8.79 9.11 -4.82
C ILE A 188 -10.10 8.80 -4.11
N HIS A 189 -10.07 8.70 -2.79
CA HIS A 189 -11.29 8.79 -1.98
C HIS A 189 -11.78 10.24 -1.99
N VAL A 190 -12.91 10.51 -2.65
CA VAL A 190 -13.39 11.86 -2.97
C VAL A 190 -13.60 12.71 -1.70
N PRO A 191 -14.28 12.22 -0.64
CA PRO A 191 -14.48 13.01 0.58
C PRO A 191 -13.16 13.45 1.26
N THR A 192 -12.17 12.55 1.32
CA THR A 192 -10.84 12.88 1.89
C THR A 192 -10.13 13.91 1.02
N PHE A 193 -10.14 13.71 -0.30
CA PHE A 193 -9.47 14.62 -1.22
C PHE A 193 -10.05 16.02 -1.18
N VAL A 194 -11.39 16.15 -1.12
CA VAL A 194 -12.05 17.45 -0.94
C VAL A 194 -11.55 18.18 0.31
N LEU A 195 -11.39 17.47 1.43
CA LEU A 195 -10.89 18.07 2.66
C LEU A 195 -9.43 18.52 2.51
N GLU A 196 -8.58 17.69 1.89
CA GLU A 196 -7.20 18.06 1.59
C GLU A 196 -7.10 19.31 0.73
N MET A 197 -7.88 19.39 -0.35
CA MET A 197 -7.84 20.53 -1.27
C MET A 197 -8.38 21.82 -0.64
N LYS A 198 -9.36 21.73 0.28
CA LYS A 198 -9.82 22.89 1.06
C LYS A 198 -8.73 23.47 1.96
N ASN A 199 -7.88 22.63 2.54
CA ASN A 199 -6.76 23.09 3.36
C ASN A 199 -5.66 23.78 2.54
N LEU A 200 -5.65 23.56 1.22
CA LEU A 200 -4.72 24.18 0.27
C LEU A 200 -5.28 25.46 -0.38
N PHE A 201 -6.42 25.98 0.09
CA PHE A 201 -7.06 27.14 -0.54
C PHE A 201 -6.17 28.39 -0.63
N TYR A 202 -5.21 28.53 0.29
CA TYR A 202 -4.24 29.64 0.29
C TYR A 202 -2.90 29.30 -0.39
N ASP A 203 -2.70 28.04 -0.79
CA ASP A 203 -1.52 27.55 -1.51
C ASP A 203 -1.90 27.16 -2.94
N ASN A 204 -2.02 28.19 -3.78
CA ASN A 204 -2.43 28.03 -5.17
C ASN A 204 -1.49 27.12 -5.98
N GLU A 205 -0.19 27.13 -5.69
CA GLU A 205 0.78 26.33 -6.44
C GLU A 205 0.59 24.84 -6.15
N GLU A 206 0.53 24.45 -4.86
CA GLU A 206 0.31 23.06 -4.47
C GLU A 206 -1.09 22.58 -4.86
N PHE A 207 -2.11 23.44 -4.78
CA PHE A 207 -3.45 23.15 -5.26
C PHE A 207 -3.42 22.78 -6.75
N GLN A 208 -2.87 23.65 -7.60
CA GLN A 208 -2.80 23.41 -9.05
C GLN A 208 -1.95 22.19 -9.38
N ARG A 209 -0.83 21.98 -8.68
CA ARG A 209 0.02 20.80 -8.86
C ARG A 209 -0.75 19.49 -8.65
N ARG A 210 -1.59 19.42 -7.61
CA ARG A 210 -2.42 18.24 -7.33
C ARG A 210 -3.53 18.03 -8.35
N ILE A 211 -4.15 19.11 -8.83
CA ILE A 211 -5.16 19.04 -9.90
C ILE A 211 -4.52 18.50 -11.19
N THR A 212 -3.39 19.07 -11.62
CA THR A 212 -2.68 18.65 -12.83
C THR A 212 -2.26 17.19 -12.75
N GLU A 213 -1.81 16.70 -11.59
CA GLU A 213 -1.47 15.30 -11.40
C GLU A 213 -2.65 14.35 -11.70
N LEU A 214 -3.89 14.74 -11.31
CA LEU A 214 -5.09 13.95 -11.61
C LEU A 214 -5.60 14.14 -13.06
N MET A 215 -5.35 15.30 -13.66
CA MET A 215 -5.63 15.54 -15.07
C MET A 215 -4.80 14.61 -15.96
N GLU A 216 -3.50 14.48 -15.68
CA GLU A 216 -2.53 13.83 -16.57
C GLU A 216 -2.32 12.33 -16.30
N VAL A 217 -2.70 11.82 -15.13
CA VAL A 217 -2.49 10.40 -14.81
C VAL A 217 -3.26 9.48 -15.78
N PRO A 218 -2.64 8.43 -16.35
CA PRO A 218 -3.31 7.57 -17.32
C PRO A 218 -4.61 6.94 -16.80
N TYR A 219 -4.60 6.47 -15.54
CA TYR A 219 -5.75 5.83 -14.89
C TYR A 219 -6.11 6.57 -13.60
N LEU A 220 -7.32 7.12 -13.55
CA LEU A 220 -7.86 7.82 -12.39
C LEU A 220 -9.08 7.07 -11.85
N PHE A 221 -9.08 6.82 -10.55
CA PHE A 221 -10.15 6.17 -9.83
C PHE A 221 -10.68 7.13 -8.77
N PHE A 222 -11.94 7.54 -8.90
CA PHE A 222 -12.66 8.30 -7.89
C PHE A 222 -13.53 7.35 -7.06
N ASP A 223 -13.24 7.23 -5.78
CA ASP A 223 -13.94 6.35 -4.86
C ASP A 223 -14.90 7.15 -3.97
N ASP A 224 -16.11 6.61 -3.82
CA ASP A 224 -17.23 7.15 -3.05
C ASP A 224 -17.61 8.60 -3.44
N ILE A 225 -17.69 8.88 -4.75
CA ILE A 225 -18.19 10.17 -5.25
C ILE A 225 -19.65 10.39 -4.86
N GLY A 226 -19.99 11.58 -4.38
CA GLY A 226 -21.32 11.91 -3.86
C GLY A 226 -21.50 11.60 -2.37
N ALA A 227 -20.49 11.06 -1.68
CA ALA A 227 -20.49 10.94 -0.22
C ALA A 227 -20.03 12.24 0.47
N GLU A 228 -19.36 13.13 -0.25
CA GLU A 228 -18.98 14.46 0.21
C GLU A 228 -20.16 15.44 0.21
N ASN A 229 -20.05 16.51 1.01
CA ASN A 229 -20.98 17.63 0.93
C ASN A 229 -20.84 18.32 -0.43
N ALA A 230 -21.85 18.19 -1.30
CA ALA A 230 -21.85 18.84 -2.61
C ALA A 230 -21.87 20.37 -2.47
N THR A 231 -20.78 21.04 -2.80
CA THR A 231 -20.73 22.50 -2.91
C THR A 231 -20.39 22.92 -4.34
N PRO A 232 -20.83 24.11 -4.79
CA PRO A 232 -20.46 24.62 -6.11
C PRO A 232 -18.95 24.63 -6.32
N TRP A 233 -18.16 24.98 -5.29
CA TRP A 233 -16.69 24.95 -5.36
C TRP A 233 -16.12 23.54 -5.65
N ILE A 234 -16.63 22.49 -5.00
CA ILE A 234 -16.17 21.11 -5.27
C ILE A 234 -16.50 20.71 -6.71
N ARG A 235 -17.72 21.01 -7.16
CA ARG A 235 -18.16 20.67 -8.52
C ARG A 235 -17.37 21.44 -9.57
N ASP A 236 -17.31 22.77 -9.44
CA ASP A 236 -16.87 23.69 -10.50
C ASP A 236 -15.36 23.93 -10.53
N GLU A 237 -14.71 24.03 -9.36
CA GLU A 237 -13.28 24.37 -9.28
C GLU A 237 -12.39 23.13 -9.11
N LEU A 238 -12.95 22.04 -8.56
CA LEU A 238 -12.18 20.84 -8.25
C LEU A 238 -12.45 19.71 -9.25
N LEU A 239 -13.68 19.23 -9.36
CA LEU A 239 -13.98 18.04 -10.17
C LEU A 239 -14.13 18.36 -11.65
N LEU A 240 -14.92 19.37 -12.03
CA LEU A 240 -15.19 19.71 -13.43
C LEU A 240 -13.92 19.92 -14.27
N PRO A 241 -12.90 20.67 -13.81
CA PRO A 241 -11.68 20.89 -14.60
C PRO A 241 -10.94 19.56 -14.88
N ILE A 242 -10.86 18.67 -13.88
CA ILE A 242 -10.24 17.36 -14.03
C ILE A 242 -10.99 16.53 -15.07
N LEU A 243 -12.32 16.46 -14.95
CA LEU A 243 -13.12 15.65 -15.87
C LEU A 243 -13.07 16.20 -17.30
N GLU A 244 -13.19 17.51 -17.48
CA GLU A 244 -13.13 18.16 -18.79
C GLU A 244 -11.78 17.89 -19.47
N TYR A 245 -10.66 18.08 -18.77
CA TYR A 245 -9.34 17.78 -19.31
C TYR A 245 -9.25 16.33 -19.78
N ARG A 246 -9.70 15.39 -18.94
CA ARG A 246 -9.61 13.95 -19.24
C ARG A 246 -10.49 13.53 -20.41
N MET A 247 -11.63 14.19 -20.63
CA MET A 247 -12.46 13.98 -21.81
C MET A 247 -11.74 14.35 -23.10
N HIS A 248 -11.07 15.50 -23.11
CA HIS A 248 -10.35 15.98 -24.30
C HIS A 248 -9.06 15.19 -24.57
N ASN A 249 -8.42 14.69 -23.52
CA ASN A 249 -7.11 14.01 -23.62
C ASN A 249 -7.18 12.47 -23.50
N GLY A 250 -8.38 11.89 -23.40
CA GLY A 250 -8.58 10.43 -23.40
C GLY A 250 -8.13 9.70 -22.14
N GLY A 251 -8.13 10.37 -20.97
CA GLY A 251 -7.72 9.76 -19.70
C GLY A 251 -8.78 8.78 -19.16
N ILE A 252 -8.39 7.54 -18.85
CA ILE A 252 -9.31 6.54 -18.31
C ILE A 252 -9.75 6.94 -16.91
N THR A 253 -11.07 7.06 -16.71
CA THR A 253 -11.63 7.48 -15.43
C THR A 253 -12.69 6.50 -14.96
N MET A 254 -12.54 6.05 -13.72
CA MET A 254 -13.40 5.08 -13.06
C MET A 254 -13.97 5.69 -11.79
N PHE A 255 -15.19 5.29 -11.43
CA PHE A 255 -15.91 5.85 -10.29
C PHE A 255 -16.57 4.75 -9.45
N THR A 256 -16.64 4.95 -8.14
CA THR A 256 -17.60 4.26 -7.28
C THR A 256 -18.53 5.26 -6.61
N SER A 257 -19.79 4.88 -6.38
CA SER A 257 -20.75 5.70 -5.63
C SER A 257 -21.80 4.84 -4.92
N ASN A 258 -22.47 5.42 -3.93
CA ASN A 258 -23.73 4.87 -3.41
C ASN A 258 -24.95 5.41 -4.17
N LEU A 259 -24.76 6.38 -5.06
CA LEU A 259 -25.80 7.04 -5.85
C LEU A 259 -25.71 6.54 -7.29
N ASN A 260 -26.87 6.33 -7.93
CA ASN A 260 -26.91 6.22 -9.38
C ASN A 260 -26.73 7.62 -10.01
N PHE A 261 -26.71 7.72 -11.34
CA PHE A 261 -26.51 9.01 -12.00
C PHE A 261 -27.61 10.05 -11.74
N GLU A 262 -28.87 9.63 -11.60
CA GLU A 262 -29.98 10.53 -11.27
C GLU A 262 -29.84 11.07 -9.85
N MET A 263 -29.56 10.20 -8.89
CA MET A 263 -29.34 10.59 -7.50
C MET A 263 -28.08 11.45 -7.33
N LEU A 264 -27.02 11.17 -8.09
CA LEU A 264 -25.80 11.99 -8.09
C LEU A 264 -26.09 13.39 -8.66
N HIS A 265 -26.88 13.48 -9.73
CA HIS A 265 -27.31 14.75 -10.27
C HIS A 265 -28.04 15.57 -9.20
N ASP A 266 -29.05 14.98 -8.57
CA ASP A 266 -29.85 15.65 -7.56
C ASP A 266 -28.98 16.09 -6.37
N HIS A 267 -28.02 15.26 -5.95
CA HIS A 267 -27.04 15.61 -4.92
C HIS A 267 -26.29 16.91 -5.22
N TYR A 268 -25.85 17.13 -6.47
CA TYR A 268 -25.17 18.36 -6.88
C TYR A 268 -26.11 19.52 -7.25
N VAL A 269 -27.43 19.30 -7.23
CA VAL A 269 -28.46 20.34 -7.36
C VAL A 269 -28.94 20.85 -6.00
N LEU A 270 -29.05 19.98 -4.99
CA LEU A 270 -29.76 20.26 -3.73
C LEU A 270 -29.21 21.44 -2.89
N ASN A 271 -27.95 21.82 -3.07
CA ASN A 271 -27.33 22.94 -2.34
C ASN A 271 -27.31 24.26 -3.13
N ALA A 272 -28.18 24.39 -4.13
CA ALA A 272 -28.06 25.43 -5.14
C ALA A 272 -29.40 26.18 -5.35
N HIS A 273 -29.40 27.48 -5.07
CA HIS A 273 -30.57 28.33 -5.29
C HIS A 273 -30.59 28.82 -6.75
N GLY A 274 -31.44 28.21 -7.61
CA GLY A 274 -31.80 28.76 -8.93
C GLY A 274 -31.51 27.85 -10.13
N HIS A 275 -32.03 28.26 -11.30
CA HIS A 275 -31.97 27.49 -12.56
C HIS A 275 -30.55 27.28 -13.11
N GLU A 276 -29.64 28.25 -12.87
CA GLU A 276 -28.26 28.20 -13.38
C GLU A 276 -27.47 27.03 -12.79
N GLU A 277 -27.69 26.73 -11.52
CA GLU A 277 -26.97 25.66 -10.83
C GLU A 277 -27.42 24.27 -11.26
N THR A 278 -28.69 24.11 -11.62
CA THR A 278 -29.18 22.88 -12.27
C THR A 278 -28.42 22.61 -13.57
N LEU A 279 -28.23 23.63 -14.42
CA LEU A 279 -27.48 23.49 -15.67
C LEU A 279 -26.00 23.14 -15.44
N LYS A 280 -25.39 23.63 -14.35
CA LYS A 280 -24.01 23.25 -13.98
C LYS A 280 -23.92 21.82 -13.49
N ALA A 281 -24.86 21.37 -12.65
CA ALA A 281 -24.96 19.97 -12.21
C ALA A 281 -25.19 19.01 -13.38
N THR A 282 -26.08 19.37 -14.31
CA THR A 282 -26.27 18.60 -15.56
C THR A 282 -24.98 18.52 -16.36
N ARG A 283 -24.28 19.65 -16.56
CA ARG A 283 -22.98 19.65 -17.25
C ARG A 283 -21.98 18.72 -16.58
N PHE A 284 -21.84 18.77 -15.26
CA PHE A 284 -20.98 17.87 -14.49
C PHE A 284 -21.33 16.40 -14.74
N LEU A 285 -22.61 16.03 -14.63
CA LEU A 285 -23.03 14.65 -14.87
C LEU A 285 -22.72 14.19 -16.30
N GLU A 286 -22.91 15.05 -17.30
CA GLU A 286 -22.57 14.73 -18.70
C GLU A 286 -21.08 14.40 -18.87
N ARG A 287 -20.19 15.04 -18.10
CA ARG A 287 -18.75 14.69 -18.12
C ARG A 287 -18.53 13.29 -17.54
N VAL A 288 -19.19 12.97 -16.43
CA VAL A 288 -19.11 11.64 -15.81
C VAL A 288 -19.66 10.57 -16.78
N ARG A 289 -20.81 10.80 -17.43
CA ARG A 289 -21.42 9.90 -18.42
C ARG A 289 -20.55 9.70 -19.67
N PHE A 290 -19.84 10.74 -20.08
CA PHE A 290 -18.88 10.63 -21.18
C PHE A 290 -17.74 9.69 -20.80
N LEU A 291 -17.14 9.89 -19.63
CA LEU A 291 -15.95 9.16 -19.19
C LEU A 291 -16.25 7.73 -18.74
N ALA A 292 -17.44 7.45 -18.22
CA ALA A 292 -17.75 6.17 -17.61
C ALA A 292 -19.18 5.67 -17.92
N LYS A 293 -19.31 4.35 -18.06
CA LYS A 293 -20.59 3.66 -18.18
C LYS A 293 -21.18 3.36 -16.80
N GLU A 294 -22.45 3.69 -16.59
CA GLU A 294 -23.20 3.33 -15.38
C GLU A 294 -23.39 1.81 -15.27
N VAL A 295 -23.01 1.24 -14.13
CA VAL A 295 -23.19 -0.17 -13.83
C VAL A 295 -23.59 -0.33 -12.36
N GLU A 296 -24.74 -0.94 -12.11
CA GLU A 296 -25.17 -1.30 -10.76
C GLU A 296 -24.44 -2.57 -10.29
N LEU A 297 -23.86 -2.52 -9.09
CA LEU A 297 -23.20 -3.64 -8.44
C LEU A 297 -24.06 -4.19 -7.30
N ILE A 298 -24.68 -5.34 -7.55
CA ILE A 298 -25.49 -6.05 -6.56
C ILE A 298 -24.68 -7.22 -6.00
N GLY A 299 -24.39 -7.18 -4.70
CA GLY A 299 -23.54 -8.16 -4.02
C GLY A 299 -24.07 -8.59 -2.65
N LEU A 300 -23.22 -9.32 -1.93
CA LEU A 300 -23.38 -9.54 -0.49
C LEU A 300 -22.93 -8.28 0.26
N ASN A 301 -23.62 -7.93 1.34
CA ASN A 301 -23.13 -6.92 2.25
C ASN A 301 -22.04 -7.54 3.15
N ARG A 302 -20.88 -6.88 3.23
CA ARG A 302 -19.70 -7.34 3.98
C ARG A 302 -19.36 -6.44 5.17
N ARG A 303 -20.29 -5.55 5.56
CA ARG A 303 -20.22 -4.74 6.78
C ARG A 303 -21.18 -5.26 7.82
#